data_AF-A0A351CME2-F1
#
_entry.id   AF-A0A351CME2-F1
#
_cell.length_a   1.000
_cell.length_b   1.000
_cell.length_c   1.000
_cell.angle_alpha   90.00
_cell.angle_beta   90.00
_cell.angle_gamma   90.00
#
_symmetry.space_group_name_H-M   'P 1'
#
loop_
_entity.id
_entity.type
_entity.pdbx_description
1 polymer ?
#
loop_
_entity_poly.entity_id
_entity_poly.type
_entity_poly.pdbx_seq_one_letter_code
_entity_poly.pdbx_strand_id
1 'polypeptide(L)'
;MNKTYISAEELLLDSFRLGVQIHNSGFKPDFIVAIWRGGTPIGIAVQEILAYLGNETDHIAIRTSSYTGIGTRLDEVRIHGLDYLIKNINSEDKLLIVDDVFDSGRTIEAIIQSFKSKSRLNMPNEIKVAMPWFKPNNNDTDRVPEFYLHETDDWLVFPHSLEGLNEEEVYKKKNGIKEILSKVNSSISAKNEHIK
;
A
#
# COMPACT_ATOMS: atom_id res chain seq x y z
N MET A 1 -14.93 5.70 17.43
CA MET A 1 -14.56 5.06 16.15
C MET A 1 -13.90 3.73 16.49
N ASN A 2 -14.37 2.64 15.90
CA ASN A 2 -13.78 1.32 16.13
C ASN A 2 -12.42 1.22 15.44
N LYS A 3 -11.50 0.47 16.04
CA LYS A 3 -10.15 0.23 15.52
C LYS A 3 -9.92 -1.27 15.38
N THR A 4 -9.47 -1.69 14.21
CA THR A 4 -9.00 -3.05 13.95
C THR A 4 -7.47 -3.04 13.98
N TYR A 5 -6.88 -3.85 14.87
CA TYR A 5 -5.43 -3.92 15.07
C TYR A 5 -4.89 -5.16 14.36
N ILE A 6 -4.07 -4.93 13.34
CA ILE A 6 -3.54 -5.99 12.50
C ILE A 6 -2.14 -6.36 13.00
N SER A 7 -1.92 -7.65 13.27
CA SER A 7 -0.60 -8.14 13.67
C SER A 7 0.34 -8.27 12.47
N ALA A 8 1.66 -8.31 12.72
CA ALA A 8 2.65 -8.50 11.66
C ALA A 8 2.50 -9.89 10.99
N GLU A 9 2.20 -10.91 11.79
CA GLU A 9 1.99 -12.27 11.31
C GLU A 9 0.71 -12.38 10.48
N GLU A 10 -0.39 -11.78 10.94
CA GLU A 10 -1.66 -11.73 10.21
C GLU A 10 -1.49 -11.04 8.86
N LEU A 11 -0.83 -9.88 8.81
CA LEU A 11 -0.58 -9.16 7.56
C LEU A 11 0.26 -10.01 6.58
N LEU A 12 1.27 -10.72 7.08
CA LEU A 12 2.10 -11.59 6.25
C LEU A 12 1.29 -12.77 5.68
N LEU A 13 0.53 -13.46 6.52
CA LEU A 13 -0.31 -14.58 6.11
C LEU A 13 -1.40 -14.16 5.13
N ASP A 14 -2.01 -13.00 5.36
CA ASP A 14 -2.98 -12.40 4.43
C ASP A 14 -2.34 -12.05 3.09
N SER A 15 -1.11 -11.54 3.08
CA SER A 15 -0.39 -11.27 1.85
C SER A 15 -0.14 -12.56 1.04
N PHE A 16 0.17 -13.68 1.71
CA PHE A 16 0.28 -14.98 1.04
C PHE A 16 -1.07 -15.49 0.52
N ARG A 17 -2.14 -15.37 1.31
CA ARG A 17 -3.50 -15.73 0.86
C ARG A 17 -3.91 -14.94 -0.37
N LEU A 18 -3.60 -13.65 -0.39
CA LEU A 18 -3.84 -12.75 -1.52
C LEU A 18 -3.08 -13.20 -2.77
N GLY A 19 -1.80 -13.56 -2.64
CA GLY A 19 -1.01 -14.11 -3.75
C GLY A 19 -1.55 -15.44 -4.28
N VAL A 20 -2.05 -16.32 -3.43
CA VAL A 20 -2.74 -17.56 -3.85
C VAL A 20 -4.04 -17.26 -4.59
N GLN A 21 -4.83 -16.28 -4.14
CA GLN A 21 -6.05 -15.85 -4.87
C GLN A 21 -5.70 -15.33 -6.26
N ILE A 22 -4.65 -14.50 -6.37
CA ILE A 22 -4.15 -13.99 -7.65
C ILE A 22 -3.77 -15.15 -8.57
N HIS A 23 -2.96 -16.10 -8.09
CA HIS A 23 -2.56 -17.27 -8.86
C HIS A 23 -3.77 -18.09 -9.36
N ASN A 24 -4.71 -18.39 -8.46
CA ASN A 24 -5.90 -19.19 -8.77
C ASN A 24 -6.85 -18.52 -9.77
N SER A 25 -6.79 -17.19 -9.89
CA SER A 25 -7.57 -16.44 -10.89
C SER A 25 -7.06 -16.63 -12.33
N GLY A 26 -5.88 -17.23 -12.51
CA GLY A 26 -5.18 -17.31 -13.80
C GLY A 26 -4.50 -16.01 -14.21
N PHE A 27 -4.58 -14.96 -13.41
CA PHE A 27 -3.81 -13.74 -13.61
C PHE A 27 -2.34 -13.96 -13.20
N LYS A 28 -1.45 -13.83 -14.18
CA LYS A 28 -0.01 -13.95 -14.00
C LYS A 28 0.61 -12.58 -14.28
N PRO A 29 0.84 -11.74 -13.26
CA PRO A 29 1.43 -10.42 -13.49
C PRO A 29 2.89 -10.56 -13.92
N ASP A 30 3.31 -9.76 -14.90
CA ASP A 30 4.71 -9.63 -15.28
C ASP A 30 5.41 -8.59 -14.38
N PHE A 31 4.67 -7.57 -13.98
CA PHE A 31 5.13 -6.52 -13.06
C PHE A 31 4.25 -6.43 -11.81
N ILE A 32 4.91 -6.26 -10.66
CA ILE A 32 4.29 -5.86 -9.40
C ILE A 32 4.78 -4.45 -9.04
N VAL A 33 3.84 -3.57 -8.70
CA VAL A 33 4.11 -2.24 -8.16
C VAL A 33 3.51 -2.15 -6.77
N ALA A 34 4.37 -2.24 -5.75
CA ALA A 34 3.96 -2.04 -4.38
C ALA A 34 4.00 -0.55 -4.01
N ILE A 35 2.93 -0.07 -3.39
CA ILE A 35 2.85 1.33 -2.97
C ILE A 35 3.61 1.47 -1.65
N TRP A 36 4.70 2.22 -1.70
CA TRP A 36 5.44 2.59 -0.51
C TRP A 36 4.56 3.52 0.33
N ARG A 37 4.38 3.25 1.62
CA ARG A 37 5.10 2.23 2.44
C ARG A 37 4.22 1.04 2.82
N GLY A 38 2.91 1.24 2.89
CA GLY A 38 1.95 0.25 3.36
C GLY A 38 1.94 -1.03 2.51
N GLY A 39 1.82 -0.86 1.20
CA GLY A 39 1.86 -1.95 0.22
C GLY A 39 3.18 -2.72 0.11
N THR A 40 4.32 -2.13 0.51
CA THR A 40 5.65 -2.77 0.35
C THR A 40 5.77 -4.15 1.01
N PRO A 41 5.49 -4.34 2.31
CA PRO A 41 5.53 -5.67 2.94
C PRO A 41 4.60 -6.69 2.27
N ILE A 42 3.46 -6.23 1.74
CA ILE A 42 2.48 -7.10 1.09
C ILE A 42 2.98 -7.51 -0.28
N GLY A 43 3.49 -6.56 -1.08
CA GLY A 43 4.07 -6.83 -2.39
C GLY A 43 5.23 -7.82 -2.32
N ILE A 44 6.08 -7.74 -1.28
CA ILE A 44 7.18 -8.70 -1.07
C ILE A 44 6.63 -10.11 -0.86
N ALA A 45 5.65 -10.28 0.03
CA ALA A 45 5.07 -11.59 0.31
C ALA A 45 4.25 -12.14 -0.86
N VAL A 46 3.54 -11.28 -1.59
CA VAL A 46 2.81 -11.65 -2.82
C VAL A 46 3.78 -12.11 -3.91
N GLN A 47 4.89 -11.39 -4.14
CA GLN A 47 5.93 -11.82 -5.08
C GLN A 47 6.48 -13.19 -4.70
N GLU A 48 6.84 -13.38 -3.42
CA GLU A 48 7.45 -14.62 -2.94
C GLU A 48 6.54 -15.84 -3.19
N ILE A 49 5.25 -15.73 -2.85
CA ILE A 49 4.33 -16.86 -3.05
C ILE A 49 4.01 -17.09 -4.53
N LEU A 50 3.96 -16.03 -5.36
CA LEU A 50 3.78 -16.17 -6.80
C LEU A 50 4.97 -16.89 -7.44
N ALA A 51 6.20 -16.51 -7.08
CA ALA A 51 7.42 -17.17 -7.54
C ALA A 51 7.46 -18.64 -7.11
N TYR A 52 7.11 -18.93 -5.84
CA TYR A 52 6.97 -20.31 -5.35
C TYR A 52 5.97 -21.15 -6.16
N LEU A 53 4.91 -20.52 -6.65
CA LEU A 53 3.89 -21.15 -7.50
C LEU A 53 4.24 -21.11 -9.01
N GLY A 54 5.45 -20.71 -9.37
CA GLY A 54 5.95 -20.72 -10.75
C GLY A 54 5.57 -19.50 -11.60
N ASN A 55 5.21 -18.39 -10.96
CA ASN A 55 4.94 -17.11 -11.61
C ASN A 55 6.03 -16.10 -11.21
N GLU A 56 7.07 -16.00 -12.03
CA GLU A 56 8.12 -14.98 -11.88
C GLU A 56 7.58 -13.59 -12.23
N THR A 57 7.97 -12.57 -11.46
CA THR A 57 7.51 -11.20 -11.63
C THR A 57 8.63 -10.20 -11.38
N ASP A 58 8.73 -9.13 -12.16
CA ASP A 58 9.56 -7.97 -11.82
C ASP A 58 8.81 -7.09 -10.81
N HIS A 59 9.46 -6.66 -9.74
CA HIS A 59 8.81 -6.00 -8.61
C HIS A 59 9.55 -4.73 -8.21
N ILE A 60 8.80 -3.62 -8.18
CA ILE A 60 9.29 -2.34 -7.67
C ILE A 60 8.36 -1.76 -6.61
N ALA A 61 8.91 -0.88 -5.77
CA ALA A 61 8.12 -0.03 -4.89
C ALA A 61 8.11 1.42 -5.41
N ILE A 62 6.94 2.05 -5.43
CA ILE A 62 6.79 3.48 -5.77
C ILE A 62 6.31 4.26 -4.56
N ARG A 63 6.81 5.48 -4.36
CA ARG A 63 6.39 6.32 -3.24
C ARG A 63 5.29 7.27 -3.69
N THR A 64 4.22 7.33 -2.91
CA THR A 64 3.19 8.37 -3.03
C THR A 64 3.35 9.40 -1.92
N SER A 65 2.98 10.64 -2.21
CA SER A 65 2.88 11.71 -1.23
C SER A 65 1.71 12.61 -1.60
N SER A 66 0.78 12.82 -0.65
CA SER A 66 -0.30 13.78 -0.79
C SER A 66 0.20 15.20 -0.51
N TYR A 67 -0.27 16.17 -1.28
CA TYR A 67 -0.02 17.59 -1.03
C TYR A 67 -1.34 18.29 -0.69
N THR A 68 -1.50 18.71 0.56
CA THR A 68 -2.61 19.59 0.95
C THR A 68 -2.16 21.03 0.73
N GLY A 69 -2.32 21.53 -0.50
CA GLY A 69 -2.11 22.96 -0.79
C GLY A 69 -3.21 23.81 -0.14
N ILE A 70 -2.84 24.91 0.50
CA ILE A 70 -3.80 25.89 1.03
C ILE A 70 -4.55 26.50 -0.17
N GLY A 71 -5.79 26.06 -0.42
CA GLY A 71 -6.73 26.77 -1.29
C GLY A 71 -7.20 26.07 -2.57
N THR A 72 -6.75 24.87 -2.91
CA THR A 72 -7.25 24.12 -4.08
C THR A 72 -7.89 22.80 -3.67
N ARG A 73 -9.20 22.67 -3.96
CA ARG A 73 -9.92 21.40 -3.94
C ARG A 73 -9.31 20.47 -4.99
N LEU A 74 -8.39 19.62 -4.55
CA LEU A 74 -8.03 18.28 -5.02
C LEU A 74 -6.64 17.97 -4.44
N ASP A 75 -6.54 16.95 -3.60
CA ASP A 75 -5.26 16.46 -3.10
C ASP A 75 -4.45 15.91 -4.28
N GLU A 76 -3.48 16.68 -4.80
CA GLU A 76 -2.59 16.17 -5.85
C GLU A 76 -1.66 15.11 -5.23
N VAL A 77 -1.89 13.85 -5.60
CA VAL A 77 -1.00 12.73 -5.25
C VAL A 77 0.23 12.80 -6.16
N ARG A 78 1.39 13.07 -5.58
CA ARG A 78 2.68 12.97 -6.29
C ARG A 78 3.22 11.56 -6.21
N ILE A 79 3.69 11.04 -7.35
CA ILE A 79 4.21 9.68 -7.49
C ILE A 79 5.70 9.76 -7.85
N HIS A 80 6.51 9.05 -7.07
CA HIS A 80 7.96 8.97 -7.22
C HIS A 80 8.37 7.53 -7.53
N GLY A 81 9.34 7.33 -8.42
CA GLY A 81 9.89 6.01 -8.76
C GLY A 81 9.19 5.27 -9.90
N LEU A 82 8.21 5.89 -10.57
CA LEU A 82 7.47 5.25 -11.67
C LEU A 82 8.31 5.09 -12.96
N ASP A 83 9.43 5.81 -13.09
CA ASP A 83 10.22 5.85 -14.32
C ASP A 83 10.82 4.50 -14.71
N TYR A 84 11.14 3.64 -13.74
CA TYR A 84 11.63 2.29 -14.04
C TYR A 84 10.55 1.46 -14.71
N LEU A 85 9.34 1.44 -14.16
CA LEU A 85 8.21 0.72 -14.74
C LEU A 85 7.95 1.18 -16.18
N ILE A 86 7.83 2.50 -16.39
CA ILE A 86 7.55 3.09 -17.71
C ILE A 86 8.59 2.70 -18.76
N LYS A 87 9.85 2.53 -18.37
CA LYS A 87 10.93 2.17 -19.29
C LYS A 87 10.96 0.70 -19.68
N ASN A 88 10.42 -0.19 -18.84
CA ASN A 88 10.60 -1.63 -18.99
C ASN A 88 9.30 -2.37 -19.35
N ILE A 89 8.13 -1.74 -19.15
CA ILE A 89 6.83 -2.34 -19.41
C ILE A 89 6.31 -2.08 -20.84
N ASN A 90 5.60 -3.05 -21.37
CA ASN A 90 4.94 -3.04 -22.68
C ASN A 90 3.44 -3.29 -22.53
N SER A 91 2.70 -3.16 -23.64
CA SER A 91 1.23 -3.24 -23.63
C SER A 91 0.69 -4.65 -23.35
N GLU A 92 1.45 -5.67 -23.71
CA GLU A 92 1.18 -7.09 -23.53
C GLU A 92 1.47 -7.59 -22.12
N ASP A 93 2.28 -6.84 -21.37
CA ASP A 93 2.61 -7.15 -19.98
C ASP A 93 1.38 -6.91 -19.09
N LYS A 94 1.34 -7.64 -17.98
CA LYS A 94 0.30 -7.58 -16.97
C LYS A 94 0.82 -6.90 -15.72
N LEU A 95 0.11 -5.89 -15.25
CA LEU A 95 0.52 -5.11 -14.08
C LEU A 95 -0.38 -5.42 -12.87
N LEU A 96 0.24 -5.78 -11.75
CA LEU A 96 -0.38 -5.83 -10.44
C LEU A 96 0.05 -4.63 -9.59
N ILE A 97 -0.91 -3.83 -9.14
CA ILE A 97 -0.68 -2.77 -8.15
C ILE A 97 -1.06 -3.32 -6.78
N VAL A 98 -0.16 -3.18 -5.79
CA VAL A 98 -0.35 -3.70 -4.44
C VAL A 98 -0.31 -2.57 -3.41
N ASP A 99 -1.30 -2.52 -2.52
CA ASP A 99 -1.32 -1.64 -1.35
C ASP A 99 -1.77 -2.39 -0.09
N ASP A 100 -1.85 -1.70 1.06
CA ASP A 100 -2.35 -2.26 2.31
C ASP A 100 -3.87 -2.12 2.53
N VAL A 101 -4.46 -1.01 2.07
CA VAL A 101 -5.91 -0.78 2.15
C VAL A 101 -6.45 0.05 0.99
N PHE A 102 -7.60 -0.37 0.44
CA PHE A 102 -8.33 0.40 -0.54
C PHE A 102 -9.33 1.27 0.23
N ASP A 103 -8.93 2.50 0.55
CA ASP A 103 -9.79 3.45 1.26
C ASP A 103 -10.57 4.29 0.25
N SER A 104 -10.13 5.52 -0.04
CA SER A 104 -10.79 6.38 -1.04
C SER A 104 -10.59 5.99 -2.49
N GLY A 105 -9.66 5.07 -2.80
CA GLY A 105 -9.27 4.70 -4.17
C GLY A 105 -8.46 5.76 -4.93
N ARG A 106 -8.40 7.00 -4.44
CA ARG A 106 -7.74 8.13 -5.12
C ARG A 106 -6.26 7.89 -5.43
N THR A 107 -5.53 7.26 -4.51
CA THR A 107 -4.10 6.93 -4.70
C THR A 107 -3.90 6.00 -5.89
N ILE A 108 -4.70 4.95 -5.98
CA ILE A 108 -4.65 3.98 -7.08
C ILE A 108 -5.00 4.66 -8.40
N GLU A 109 -6.05 5.47 -8.41
CA GLU A 109 -6.47 6.19 -9.62
C GLU A 109 -5.38 7.17 -10.10
N ALA A 110 -4.77 7.92 -9.18
CA ALA A 110 -3.67 8.81 -9.51
C ALA A 110 -2.47 8.06 -10.11
N ILE A 111 -2.14 6.88 -9.59
CA ILE A 111 -1.06 6.04 -10.14
C ILE A 111 -1.39 5.61 -11.57
N ILE A 112 -2.60 5.10 -11.81
CA ILE A 112 -3.03 4.64 -13.13
C ILE A 112 -3.04 5.80 -14.14
N GLN A 113 -3.54 6.98 -13.76
CA GLN A 113 -3.55 8.15 -14.64
C GLN A 113 -2.13 8.69 -14.92
N SER A 114 -1.28 8.77 -13.90
CA SER A 114 0.13 9.13 -14.08
C SER A 114 0.85 8.14 -14.95
N PHE A 115 0.55 6.85 -14.84
CA PHE A 115 1.16 5.82 -15.66
C PHE A 115 0.68 5.92 -17.11
N LYS A 116 -0.64 5.98 -17.34
CA LYS A 116 -1.26 6.15 -18.67
C LYS A 116 -0.73 7.37 -19.42
N SER A 117 -0.58 8.50 -18.74
CA SER A 117 -0.06 9.74 -19.36
C SER A 117 1.41 9.62 -19.81
N LYS A 118 2.20 8.73 -19.18
CA LYS A 118 3.63 8.56 -19.44
C LYS A 118 3.97 7.35 -20.31
N SER A 119 3.19 6.26 -20.25
CA SER A 119 3.43 5.02 -20.99
C SER A 119 2.98 5.07 -22.46
N ARG A 120 2.09 6.00 -22.83
CA ARG A 120 1.58 6.15 -24.21
C ARG A 120 1.01 4.83 -24.76
N LEU A 121 1.61 4.26 -25.80
CA LEU A 121 1.19 3.00 -26.43
C LEU A 121 1.61 1.76 -25.61
N ASN A 122 2.51 1.92 -24.64
CA ASN A 122 3.00 0.82 -23.80
C ASN A 122 2.15 0.61 -22.53
N MET A 123 0.94 1.20 -22.47
CA MET A 123 0.05 0.97 -21.35
C MET A 123 -0.40 -0.51 -21.35
N PRO A 124 -0.18 -1.25 -20.25
CA PRO A 124 -0.68 -2.60 -20.08
C PRO A 124 -2.18 -2.69 -20.35
N ASN A 125 -2.58 -3.70 -21.12
CA ASN A 125 -3.99 -3.98 -21.38
C ASN A 125 -4.70 -4.55 -20.15
N GLU A 126 -3.96 -5.19 -19.24
CA GLU A 126 -4.50 -5.78 -18.01
C GLU A 126 -3.77 -5.19 -16.79
N ILE A 127 -4.50 -4.37 -16.03
CA ILE A 127 -4.04 -3.81 -14.75
C ILE A 127 -5.00 -4.24 -13.67
N LYS A 128 -4.49 -4.91 -12.65
CA LYS A 128 -5.26 -5.32 -11.48
C LYS A 128 -4.66 -4.76 -10.21
N VAL A 129 -5.49 -4.70 -9.19
CA VAL A 129 -5.19 -4.11 -7.90
C VAL A 129 -5.49 -5.13 -6.83
N ALA A 130 -4.54 -5.31 -5.91
CA ALA A 130 -4.64 -6.26 -4.81
C ALA A 130 -4.26 -5.63 -3.49
N MET A 131 -5.08 -5.86 -2.45
CA MET A 131 -4.74 -5.49 -1.08
C MET A 131 -5.56 -6.25 -0.06
N PRO A 132 -5.04 -6.51 1.15
CA PRO A 132 -5.76 -7.30 2.14
C PRO A 132 -7.11 -6.68 2.55
N TRP A 133 -7.21 -5.35 2.63
CA TRP A 133 -8.38 -4.64 3.16
C TRP A 133 -9.03 -3.70 2.14
N PHE A 134 -10.36 -3.68 2.11
CA PHE A 134 -11.17 -2.75 1.31
C PHE A 134 -12.21 -2.02 2.19
N LYS A 135 -12.38 -0.72 1.97
CA LYS A 135 -13.40 0.11 2.60
C LYS A 135 -14.44 0.58 1.58
N PRO A 136 -15.44 -0.24 1.24
CA PRO A 136 -16.38 0.07 0.16
C PRO A 136 -17.13 1.39 0.37
N ASN A 137 -17.48 1.72 1.62
CA ASN A 137 -18.22 2.95 1.94
C ASN A 137 -17.39 4.24 1.87
N ASN A 138 -16.06 4.12 1.80
CA ASN A 138 -15.16 5.26 1.66
C ASN A 138 -14.65 5.44 0.22
N ASN A 139 -15.00 4.55 -0.70
CA ASN A 139 -14.50 4.59 -2.06
C ASN A 139 -15.08 5.80 -2.83
N ASP A 140 -14.19 6.70 -3.24
CA ASP A 140 -14.53 7.91 -3.99
C ASP A 140 -14.25 7.75 -5.51
N THR A 141 -14.08 6.51 -5.97
CA THR A 141 -13.76 6.16 -7.37
C THR A 141 -14.68 5.06 -7.89
N ASP A 142 -14.75 4.90 -9.21
CA ASP A 142 -15.51 3.79 -9.84
C ASP A 142 -14.75 2.44 -9.77
N ARG A 143 -13.49 2.46 -9.32
CA ARG A 143 -12.64 1.27 -9.25
C ARG A 143 -12.84 0.55 -7.92
N VAL A 144 -12.89 -0.78 -7.98
CA VAL A 144 -12.79 -1.67 -6.81
C VAL A 144 -11.54 -2.55 -6.98
N PRO A 145 -10.88 -2.98 -5.89
CA PRO A 145 -9.75 -3.90 -6.00
C PRO A 145 -10.23 -5.26 -6.55
N GLU A 146 -9.52 -5.80 -7.55
CA GLU A 146 -9.82 -7.13 -8.08
C GLU A 146 -9.54 -8.25 -7.07
N PHE A 147 -8.61 -8.02 -6.14
CA PHE A 147 -8.27 -8.98 -5.08
C PHE A 147 -8.25 -8.30 -3.71
N TYR A 148 -9.06 -8.82 -2.79
CA TYR A 148 -9.06 -8.41 -1.39
C TYR A 148 -9.57 -9.54 -0.49
N LEU A 149 -9.27 -9.46 0.81
CA LEU A 149 -9.63 -10.49 1.79
C LEU A 149 -10.74 -10.04 2.73
N HIS A 150 -10.70 -8.77 3.13
CA HIS A 150 -11.56 -8.24 4.19
C HIS A 150 -12.19 -6.91 3.79
N GLU A 151 -13.43 -6.70 4.22
CA GLU A 151 -14.12 -5.41 4.14
C GLU A 151 -14.31 -4.82 5.53
N THR A 152 -14.13 -3.50 5.68
CA THR A 152 -14.38 -2.82 6.95
C THR A 152 -14.60 -1.31 6.79
N ASP A 153 -15.31 -0.73 7.74
CA ASP A 153 -15.35 0.73 7.94
C ASP A 153 -14.43 1.17 9.09
N ASP A 154 -13.84 0.23 9.83
CA ASP A 154 -13.02 0.51 11.00
C ASP A 154 -11.71 1.21 10.63
N TRP A 155 -11.15 1.94 11.58
CA TRP A 155 -9.78 2.41 11.44
C TRP A 155 -8.79 1.25 11.55
N LEU A 156 -7.99 1.04 10.50
CA LEU A 156 -6.99 -0.02 10.48
C LEU A 156 -5.69 0.46 11.12
N VAL A 157 -5.17 -0.33 12.05
CA VAL A 157 -3.89 -0.09 12.70
C VAL A 157 -2.91 -1.16 12.24
N PHE A 158 -2.20 -0.89 11.14
CA PHE A 158 -1.18 -1.77 10.59
C PHE A 158 0.01 -1.95 11.51
N PRO A 159 0.72 -3.09 11.47
CA PRO A 159 1.82 -3.42 12.38
C PRO A 159 2.92 -2.36 12.38
N HIS A 160 3.25 -1.81 11.21
CA HIS A 160 4.29 -0.79 11.02
C HIS A 160 3.86 0.65 11.34
N SER A 161 2.57 0.89 11.62
CA SER A 161 2.03 2.23 11.86
C SER A 161 1.83 2.53 13.36
N LEU A 162 2.21 3.75 13.75
CA LEU A 162 1.88 4.36 15.05
C LEU A 162 0.87 5.51 14.91
N GLU A 163 0.47 5.81 13.67
CA GLU A 163 -0.41 6.94 13.37
C GLU A 163 -1.82 6.71 13.93
N GLY A 164 -2.43 7.79 14.44
CA GLY A 164 -3.77 7.74 15.02
C GLY A 164 -3.87 6.99 16.36
N LEU A 165 -2.74 6.63 16.98
CA LEU A 165 -2.69 6.02 18.31
C LEU A 165 -2.27 7.04 19.37
N ASN A 166 -2.93 7.02 20.52
CA ASN A 166 -2.42 7.69 21.72
C ASN A 166 -1.39 6.81 22.44
N GLU A 167 -0.65 7.38 23.40
CA GLU A 167 0.42 6.68 24.11
C GLU A 167 -0.05 5.39 24.82
N GLU A 168 -1.24 5.42 25.43
CA GLU A 168 -1.81 4.26 26.10
C GLU A 168 -2.12 3.13 25.11
N GLU A 169 -2.70 3.47 23.94
CA GLU A 169 -2.95 2.52 22.86
C GLU A 169 -1.66 1.94 22.30
N VAL A 170 -0.65 2.79 22.09
CA VAL A 170 0.69 2.38 21.65
C VAL A 170 1.26 1.32 22.60
N TYR A 171 1.28 1.58 23.91
CA TYR A 171 1.83 0.63 24.88
C TYR A 171 1.02 -0.65 25.05
N LYS A 172 -0.32 -0.57 24.93
CA LYS A 172 -1.19 -1.75 25.09
C LYS A 172 -1.24 -2.64 23.84
N LYS A 173 -1.08 -2.05 22.64
CA LYS A 173 -1.35 -2.75 21.36
C LYS A 173 -0.10 -3.00 20.53
N LYS A 174 1.01 -2.30 20.79
CA LYS A 174 2.30 -2.50 20.10
C LYS A 174 3.32 -3.09 21.06
N ASN A 175 3.33 -4.41 21.15
CA ASN A 175 4.23 -5.15 22.05
C ASN A 175 5.71 -4.73 21.84
N GLY A 176 6.42 -4.53 22.94
CA GLY A 176 7.85 -4.14 22.93
C GLY A 176 8.12 -2.65 22.73
N ILE A 177 7.14 -1.85 22.27
CA ILE A 177 7.41 -0.45 21.94
C ILE A 177 7.76 0.41 23.17
N LYS A 178 7.18 0.11 24.34
CA LYS A 178 7.46 0.83 25.58
C LYS A 178 8.93 0.75 25.96
N GLU A 179 9.51 -0.45 25.85
CA GLU A 179 10.93 -0.67 26.13
C GLU A 179 11.81 0.06 25.09
N ILE A 180 11.42 0.04 23.82
CA ILE A 180 12.13 0.76 22.75
C ILE A 180 12.11 2.27 23.02
N LEU A 181 10.95 2.84 23.34
CA LEU A 181 10.80 4.27 23.61
C LEU A 181 11.50 4.71 24.90
N SER A 182 11.64 3.85 25.90
CA SER A 182 12.41 4.18 27.11
C SER A 182 13.91 4.44 26.86
N LYS A 183 14.43 4.03 25.70
CA LYS A 183 15.83 4.24 25.30
C LYS A 183 16.03 5.56 24.53
N VAL A 184 14.97 6.33 24.28
CA VAL A 184 15.07 7.63 23.60
C VAL A 184 15.80 8.63 24.49
N ASN A 185 16.87 9.22 23.96
CA ASN A 185 17.67 10.21 24.69
C ASN A 185 16.85 11.48 24.94
N SER A 186 16.57 11.79 26.20
CA SER A 186 15.80 12.96 26.63
C SER A 186 16.40 14.29 26.17
N SER A 187 17.72 14.36 25.95
CA SER A 187 18.40 15.56 25.43
C SER A 187 18.13 15.84 23.94
N ILE A 188 17.67 14.85 23.17
CA ILE A 188 17.25 15.00 21.77
C ILE A 188 15.76 15.33 21.69
N SER A 189 14.95 14.79 22.59
CA SER A 189 13.48 15.00 22.62
C SER A 189 13.08 16.46 22.87
N ALA A 190 13.91 17.24 23.57
CA ALA A 190 13.62 18.64 23.90
C ALA A 190 13.90 19.65 22.75
N LYS A 191 14.54 19.23 21.65
CA LYS A 191 14.89 20.14 20.54
C LYS A 191 13.79 20.34 19.48
N ASN A 192 12.67 19.62 19.59
CA ASN A 192 11.59 19.66 18.59
C ASN A 192 10.41 20.60 18.93
N GLU A 193 10.48 21.39 20.00
CA GLU A 193 9.43 22.38 20.32
C GLU A 193 9.60 23.73 19.58
N HIS A 194 10.66 23.90 18.79
CA HIS A 194 10.96 25.15 18.08
C HIS A 194 10.79 25.08 16.56
N ILE A 195 9.72 24.47 16.05
CA ILE A 195 9.20 24.79 14.71
C ILE A 195 7.67 24.72 14.79
N LYS A 196 7.05 25.85 15.16
CA LYS A 196 5.63 26.15 14.89
C LYS A 196 5.55 27.05 13.66
#